data_AF-Q117M4-F1
#
_entry.id   AF-Q117M4-F1
#
_cell.length_a   1.000
_cell.length_b   1.000
_cell.length_c   1.000
_cell.angle_alpha   90.00
_cell.angle_beta   90.00
_cell.angle_gamma   90.00
#
_symmetry.space_group_name_H-M   'P 1'
#
loop_
_entity.id
_entity.type
_entity.pdbx_description
1 polymer ?
#
loop_
_entity_poly.entity_id
_entity_poly.type
_entity_poly.pdbx_seq_one_letter_code
_entity_poly.pdbx_strand_id
1 'polypeptide(L)' 'MDINSETALIAADIRVRYNLKLPDALQIATAIQSNCDAFLTNDLQFKKVRELSILVVSELTL' A
#
# COMPACT_ATOMS: atom_id res chain seq x y z
N MET A 1 -3.26 1.20 15.04
CA MET A 1 -2.78 0.44 13.88
C MET A 1 -1.45 -0.13 14.33
N ASP A 2 -1.43 -1.42 14.66
CA ASP A 2 -0.24 -2.05 15.24
C ASP A 2 0.49 -2.82 14.16
N ILE A 3 1.79 -2.57 14.02
CA ILE A 3 2.64 -3.37 13.13
C ILE A 3 2.95 -4.67 13.87
N ASN A 4 2.33 -5.76 13.43
CA ASN A 4 2.55 -7.10 13.98
C ASN A 4 3.26 -7.99 12.94
N SER A 5 3.52 -9.25 13.32
CA SER A 5 4.23 -10.20 12.45
C SER A 5 3.49 -10.48 11.14
N GLU A 6 2.15 -10.44 11.13
CA GLU A 6 1.36 -10.63 9.92
C GLU A 6 1.53 -9.44 8.95
N THR A 7 1.44 -8.20 9.45
CA THR A 7 1.71 -7.00 8.65
C THR A 7 3.11 -7.02 8.07
N ALA A 8 4.10 -7.48 8.86
CA ALA A 8 5.50 -7.57 8.43
C ALA A 8 5.70 -8.58 7.30
N LEU A 9 4.98 -9.72 7.33
CA LEU A 9 5.03 -10.73 6.26
C LEU A 9 4.42 -10.19 4.96
N ILE A 10 3.25 -9.54 5.03
CA ILE A 10 2.62 -8.92 3.86
C ILE A 10 3.53 -7.81 3.30
N ALA A 11 4.12 -6.98 4.16
CA ALA A 11 5.03 -5.92 3.73
C ALA A 11 6.29 -6.46 3.05
N ALA A 12 6.86 -7.56 3.55
CA ALA A 12 8.02 -8.20 2.93
C ALA A 12 7.70 -8.71 1.51
N ASP A 13 6.54 -9.34 1.34
CA ASP A 13 6.07 -9.82 0.04
C ASP A 13 5.78 -8.67 -0.95
N ILE A 14 5.01 -7.67 -0.53
CA ILE A 14 4.72 -6.45 -1.32
C ILE A 14 6.02 -5.74 -1.74
N ARG A 15 6.97 -5.61 -0.81
CA ARG A 15 8.28 -4.99 -1.07
C ARG A 15 9.02 -5.68 -2.22
N VAL A 16 9.08 -7.01 -2.21
CA VAL A 16 9.79 -7.76 -3.26
C VAL A 16 9.03 -7.69 -4.58
N ARG A 17 7.72 -7.90 -4.57
CA ARG A 17 6.91 -7.93 -5.80
C ARG A 17 6.89 -6.60 -6.54
N TYR A 18 6.88 -5.48 -5.82
CA TYR A 18 6.77 -4.16 -6.41
C TYR A 18 8.05 -3.33 -6.30
N ASN A 19 9.13 -3.87 -5.74
CA ASN A 19 10.37 -3.14 -5.48
C ASN A 19 10.11 -1.81 -4.73
N LEU A 20 9.36 -1.89 -3.63
CA LEU A 20 9.03 -0.75 -2.78
C LEU A 20 10.03 -0.61 -1.62
N LYS A 21 10.22 0.60 -1.10
CA LYS A 21 10.94 0.77 0.17
C LYS A 21 10.12 0.16 1.30
N LEU A 22 10.80 -0.22 2.40
CA LEU A 22 10.15 -0.92 3.51
C LEU A 22 8.99 -0.09 4.12
N PRO A 23 9.15 1.23 4.36
CA PRO A 23 8.03 2.05 4.86
C PRO A 23 6.82 2.05 3.91
N ASP A 24 7.05 2.17 2.60
CA ASP A 24 6.00 2.19 1.58
C ASP A 24 5.26 0.84 1.53
N ALA A 25 6.01 -0.25 1.58
CA ALA A 25 5.43 -1.60 1.62
C ALA A 25 4.65 -1.86 2.91
N LEU A 26 5.12 -1.33 4.05
CA LEU A 26 4.39 -1.39 5.33
C LEU A 26 3.07 -0.62 5.28
N GLN A 27 3.04 0.57 4.66
CA GLN A 27 1.81 1.34 4.51
C GLN A 27 0.75 0.56 3.71
N ILE A 28 1.16 -0.03 2.58
CA ILE A 28 0.28 -0.86 1.75
C ILE A 28 -0.17 -2.12 2.49
N ALA A 29 0.75 -2.83 3.12
CA ALA A 29 0.43 -4.03 3.90
C ALA A 29 -0.58 -3.74 5.01
N THR A 30 -0.42 -2.60 5.68
CA THR A 30 -1.33 -2.19 6.75
C THR A 30 -2.72 -1.84 6.21
N ALA A 31 -2.79 -1.16 5.06
CA ALA A 31 -4.07 -0.86 4.41
C ALA A 31 -4.80 -2.13 3.94
N ILE A 32 -4.06 -3.10 3.37
CA ILE A 32 -4.59 -4.42 3.01
C ILE A 32 -5.12 -5.15 4.25
N GLN A 33 -4.33 -5.24 5.32
CA GLN A 33 -4.73 -5.94 6.56
C GLN A 33 -5.93 -5.28 7.24
N SER A 34 -6.06 -3.96 7.10
CA SER A 34 -7.20 -3.20 7.63
C SER A 34 -8.46 -3.30 6.77
N ASN A 35 -8.42 -4.07 5.67
CA ASN A 35 -9.49 -4.16 4.66
C ASN A 35 -9.91 -2.78 4.13
N CYS A 36 -8.95 -1.87 3.90
CA CYS A 36 -9.26 -0.60 3.27
C CYS A 36 -9.79 -0.83 1.85
N ASP A 37 -10.80 -0.07 1.44
CA ASP A 37 -11.30 -0.12 0.06
C ASP A 37 -10.30 0.50 -0.93
N ALA A 38 -9.58 1.55 -0.50
CA ALA A 38 -8.60 2.25 -1.32
C ALA A 38 -7.49 2.91 -0.48
N PHE A 39 -6.36 3.16 -1.14
CA PHE A 39 -5.22 3.90 -0.62
C PHE A 39 -5.07 5.22 -1.36
N LEU A 40 -5.33 6.33 -0.67
CA LEU A 40 -5.17 7.68 -1.20
C LEU A 40 -3.71 8.14 -1.05
N THR A 41 -3.09 8.58 -2.14
CA THR A 41 -1.68 8.98 -2.14
C THR A 41 -1.38 10.07 -3.17
N ASN A 42 -0.30 10.82 -2.94
CA ASN A 42 0.29 11.70 -3.96
C ASN A 42 1.40 11.01 -4.75
N ASP A 43 1.83 9.82 -4.33
CA ASP A 43 2.97 9.14 -4.92
C ASP A 43 2.52 8.14 -6.00
N LEU A 44 2.84 8.46 -7.24
CA LEU A 44 2.52 7.65 -8.42
C LEU A 44 3.17 6.26 -8.38
N GLN A 45 4.23 6.06 -7.58
CA GLN A 45 4.88 4.76 -7.49
C GLN A 45 3.93 3.66 -7.02
N PHE A 46 2.90 3.99 -6.24
CA PHE A 46 1.96 3.00 -5.71
C PHE A 46 1.02 2.42 -6.78
N LYS A 47 0.84 3.08 -7.93
CA LYS A 47 -0.04 2.60 -9.02
C LYS A 47 0.30 1.20 -9.54
N LYS A 48 1.51 0.70 -9.29
CA LYS A 48 1.92 -0.65 -9.66
C LYS A 48 1.34 -1.74 -8.75
N VAL A 49 0.91 -1.39 -7.52
CA VAL A 49 0.30 -2.30 -6.54
C VAL A 49 -1.08 -2.72 -7.05
N ARG A 50 -1.40 -4.02 -6.97
CA ARG A 50 -2.64 -4.60 -7.53
C ARG A 50 -3.61 -5.13 -6.49
N GLU A 51 -3.16 -5.26 -5.25
CA GLU A 51 -3.91 -5.82 -4.12
C GLU A 51 -4.90 -4.82 -3.54
N LEU A 52 -4.77 -3.54 -3.88
CA LEU A 52 -5.52 -2.44 -3.29
C LEU A 52 -5.80 -1.38 -4.34
N SER A 53 -6.99 -0.77 -4.29
CA SER A 53 -7.30 0.36 -5.16
C SER A 53 -6.44 1.56 -4.79
N ILE A 54 -5.74 2.14 -5.76
CA ILE A 54 -4.87 3.30 -5.53
C ILE A 54 -5.55 4.54 -6.10
N LEU A 55 -5.83 5.51 -5.24
CA LEU A 55 -6.38 6.80 -5.63
C LEU A 55 -5.26 7.83 -5.58
N VAL A 56 -4.94 8.42 -6.73
CA VAL A 56 -3.97 9.52 -6.79
C VAL A 56 -4.72 10.83 -6.66
N VAL A 57 -4.32 11.66 -5.70
CA VAL A 57 -5.01 12.91 -5.37
C VAL A 57 -5.18 13.81 -6.61
N SER A 58 -4.14 13.92 -7.45
CA SER A 58 -4.16 14.74 -8.66
C SER A 58 -5.12 14.23 -9.75
N GLU A 59 -5.63 13.01 -9.62
CA GLU A 59 -6.53 12.37 -10.58
C GLU A 59 -7.98 12.33 -10.08
N LEU A 60 -8.22 12.80 -8.86
CA LEU A 60 -9.58 12.92 -8.33
C LEU A 60 -10.29 14.10 -9.00
N THR A 61 -11.42 13.82 -9.61
CA THR A 61 -12.38 14.82 -10.08
C THR A 61 -13.49 14.97 -9.06
N LEU A 62 -13.84 16.22 -8.71
CA LEU A 62 -14.99 16.57 -7.88
C LEU A 62 -16.28 16.60 -8.69
#